data_AF-A0A316I673-F1
#
_entry.id   AF-A0A316I673-F1
#
_cell.length_a   1.000
_cell.length_b   1.000
_cell.length_c   1.000
_cell.angle_alpha   90.00
_cell.angle_beta   90.00
_cell.angle_gamma   90.00
#
_symmetry.space_group_name_H-M   'P 1'
#
loop_
_entity.id
_entity.type
_entity.pdbx_description
1 polymer ?
#
loop_
_entity_poly.entity_id
_entity_poly.type
_entity_poly.pdbx_seq_one_letter_code
_entity_poly.pdbx_strand_id
1 'polypeptide(L)'
;MSLVGREREQERLAALGASGGSLLVVGEPGVGKSALLRSLDGHLVTGVEAERDLPYSGLHQVLHPFLDLSTLSGARRDALEVVFGLSDGAAPPVHLVGLAALDLMSTAKPVVLVDDAHWLDQASQDVLGFVARRLSGATLIAAARIPMFAGVPALTVEPLAPDAADTLLCPARLRAPRAADRRAGSPCATWTSAAAARSGRGQRGRGSQLADGEHRYDGFERKLQNRPVISVPAITIASDFDGPNKSGAGYRDRFTGRYEHRILDGIGHNVPQEAPEAFTRAVLDVSR
;
A
#
# COMPACT_ATOMS: atom_id res chain seq x y z
N MET A 1 9.39 -16.24 -0.58
CA MET A 1 9.33 -16.01 -2.05
C MET A 1 10.54 -15.17 -2.44
N SER A 2 11.27 -15.50 -3.50
CA SER A 2 12.35 -14.64 -3.98
C SER A 2 11.76 -13.40 -4.67
N LEU A 3 12.06 -12.21 -4.17
CA LEU A 3 11.68 -10.96 -4.84
C LEU A 3 12.68 -10.69 -5.96
N VAL A 4 12.19 -10.32 -7.14
CA VAL A 4 13.02 -10.07 -8.32
C VAL A 4 13.44 -8.60 -8.35
N GLY A 5 14.74 -8.32 -8.51
CA GLY A 5 15.24 -6.95 -8.71
C GLY A 5 15.12 -6.06 -7.48
N ARG A 6 15.10 -6.68 -6.29
CA ARG A 6 14.96 -6.02 -4.99
C ARG A 6 16.08 -6.37 -4.02
N GLU A 7 17.20 -6.83 -4.55
CA GLU A 7 18.32 -7.37 -3.76
C GLU A 7 18.91 -6.28 -2.85
N ARG A 8 19.01 -5.04 -3.33
CA ARG A 8 19.53 -3.89 -2.56
C ARG A 8 18.60 -3.52 -1.40
N GLU A 9 17.31 -3.49 -1.64
CA GLU A 9 16.31 -3.21 -0.61
C GLU A 9 16.28 -4.34 0.42
N GLN A 10 16.34 -5.59 -0.01
CA GLN A 10 16.39 -6.75 0.87
C GLN A 10 17.65 -6.77 1.75
N GLU A 11 18.83 -6.49 1.19
CA GLU A 11 20.07 -6.39 1.97
C GLU A 11 19.96 -5.30 3.05
N ARG A 12 19.40 -4.14 2.71
CA ARG A 12 19.26 -3.03 3.66
C ARG A 12 18.27 -3.34 4.79
N LEU A 13 17.17 -4.01 4.46
CA LEU A 13 16.17 -4.43 5.46
C LEU A 13 16.72 -5.54 6.37
N ALA A 14 17.46 -6.50 5.81
CA ALA A 14 18.10 -7.57 6.58
C ALA A 14 19.18 -7.03 7.53
N ALA A 15 20.01 -6.09 7.05
CA ALA A 15 21.02 -5.43 7.89
C ALA A 15 20.39 -4.71 9.08
N LEU A 16 19.27 -4.01 8.87
CA LEU A 16 18.53 -3.36 9.95
C LEU A 16 17.95 -4.36 10.95
N GLY A 17 17.38 -5.47 10.47
CA GLY A 17 16.86 -6.55 11.33
C GLY A 17 17.93 -7.12 12.26
N ALA A 18 19.19 -7.18 11.81
CA ALA A 18 20.32 -7.65 12.60
C ALA A 18 20.84 -6.60 13.60
N SER A 19 20.88 -5.33 13.23
CA SER A 19 21.39 -4.25 14.10
C SER A 19 20.35 -3.68 15.07
N GLY A 20 19.06 -3.91 14.81
CA GLY A 20 17.99 -3.12 15.38
C GLY A 20 17.93 -1.72 14.77
N GLY A 21 16.91 -0.96 15.17
CA GLY A 21 16.66 0.42 14.75
C GLY A 21 15.33 0.58 14.04
N SER A 22 15.19 1.68 13.31
CA SER A 22 13.95 1.97 12.58
C SER A 22 14.21 2.48 11.18
N LEU A 23 13.33 2.10 10.26
CA LEU A 23 13.41 2.49 8.86
C LEU A 23 12.02 2.69 8.27
N LEU A 24 11.86 3.76 7.50
CA LEU A 24 10.70 3.98 6.67
C LEU A 24 10.93 3.45 5.26
N VAL A 25 9.96 2.73 4.73
CA VAL A 25 9.92 2.29 3.33
C VAL A 25 8.89 3.12 2.60
N VAL A 26 9.33 4.05 1.76
CA VAL A 26 8.46 5.02 1.09
C VAL A 26 8.41 4.72 -0.40
N GLY A 27 7.27 4.94 -1.04
CA GLY A 27 7.16 4.80 -2.48
C GLY A 27 5.73 4.79 -2.97
N GLU A 28 5.57 4.82 -4.28
CA GLU A 28 4.25 4.88 -4.92
C GLU A 28 3.37 3.65 -4.62
N PRO A 29 2.04 3.77 -4.69
CA PRO A 29 1.13 2.63 -4.62
C PRO A 29 1.50 1.58 -5.68
N GLY A 30 1.48 0.30 -5.29
CA GLY A 30 1.79 -0.81 -6.21
C GLY A 30 3.28 -1.07 -6.49
N VAL A 31 4.21 -0.24 -6.00
CA VAL A 31 5.66 -0.40 -6.26
C VAL A 31 6.29 -1.65 -5.60
N GLY A 32 5.55 -2.33 -4.71
CA GLY A 32 5.97 -3.58 -4.07
C GLY A 32 6.42 -3.46 -2.60
N LYS A 33 6.11 -2.37 -1.91
CA LYS A 33 6.44 -2.18 -0.48
C LYS A 33 5.91 -3.31 0.41
N SER A 34 4.64 -3.67 0.25
CA SER A 34 4.02 -4.78 0.98
C SER A 34 4.70 -6.12 0.70
N ALA A 35 5.17 -6.35 -0.53
CA ALA A 35 5.91 -7.55 -0.89
C ALA A 35 7.30 -7.59 -0.23
N LEU A 36 7.98 -6.44 -0.14
CA LEU A 36 9.23 -6.30 0.60
C LEU A 36 9.05 -6.64 2.09
N LEU A 37 8.06 -6.03 2.76
CA LEU A 37 7.80 -6.30 4.18
C LEU A 37 7.45 -7.77 4.43
N ARG A 38 6.58 -8.38 3.61
CA ARG A 38 6.22 -9.80 3.72
C ARG A 38 7.37 -10.78 3.43
N SER A 39 8.50 -10.30 2.90
CA SER A 39 9.69 -11.13 2.72
C SER A 39 10.57 -11.23 3.97
N LEU A 40 10.29 -10.41 4.98
CA LEU A 40 10.99 -10.40 6.26
C LEU A 40 10.24 -11.24 7.29
N ASP A 41 10.97 -11.85 8.21
CA ASP A 41 10.40 -12.51 9.38
C ASP A 41 10.17 -11.47 10.50
N GLY A 42 8.93 -11.35 10.97
CA GLY A 42 8.57 -10.41 12.02
C GLY A 42 7.06 -10.33 12.25
N HIS A 43 6.68 -9.52 13.24
CA HIS A 43 5.28 -9.22 13.52
C HIS A 43 4.76 -8.18 12.53
N LEU A 44 3.96 -8.63 11.56
CA LEU A 44 3.36 -7.79 10.53
C LEU A 44 2.02 -7.22 11.00
N VAL A 45 1.94 -5.89 11.08
CA VAL A 45 0.73 -5.11 11.29
C VAL A 45 0.42 -4.37 9.99
N THR A 46 -0.84 -4.29 9.60
CA THR A 46 -1.26 -3.54 8.40
C THR A 46 -2.24 -2.46 8.82
N GLY A 47 -1.97 -1.21 8.43
CA GLY A 47 -2.90 -0.12 8.67
C GLY A 47 -4.20 -0.31 7.88
N VAL A 48 -5.33 -0.04 8.52
CA VAL A 48 -6.67 -0.17 7.93
C VAL A 48 -7.33 1.20 7.91
N GLU A 49 -7.79 1.64 6.74
CA GLU A 49 -8.42 2.96 6.57
C GLU A 49 -9.58 3.20 7.53
N ALA A 50 -10.41 2.17 7.75
CA ALA A 50 -11.57 2.24 8.65
C ALA A 50 -11.20 2.46 10.13
N GLU A 51 -9.94 2.21 10.53
CA GLU A 51 -9.47 2.35 11.92
C GLU A 51 -8.70 3.65 12.16
N ARG A 52 -8.51 4.49 11.15
CA ARG A 52 -7.74 5.74 11.27
C ARG A 52 -8.28 6.69 12.36
N ASP A 53 -9.58 6.64 12.62
CA ASP A 53 -10.25 7.48 13.62
C ASP A 53 -10.44 6.78 14.97
N LEU A 54 -9.80 5.61 15.18
CA LEU A 54 -9.80 4.86 16.44
C LEU A 54 -8.44 5.03 17.14
N PRO A 55 -8.32 5.96 18.11
CA PRO A 55 -7.05 6.26 18.75
C PRO A 55 -6.40 5.02 19.37
N TYR A 56 -5.10 4.87 19.13
CA TYR A 56 -4.25 3.81 19.66
C TYR A 56 -4.58 2.39 19.18
N SER A 57 -5.49 2.22 18.22
CA SER A 57 -5.81 0.92 17.63
C SER A 57 -4.57 0.28 16.97
N GLY A 58 -3.81 1.08 16.20
CA GLY A 58 -2.58 0.64 15.56
C GLY A 58 -1.48 0.28 16.57
N LEU A 59 -1.34 1.08 17.62
CA LEU A 59 -0.37 0.86 18.69
C LEU A 59 -0.68 -0.43 19.46
N HIS A 60 -1.97 -0.68 19.76
CA HIS A 60 -2.41 -1.91 20.37
C HIS A 60 -2.02 -3.12 19.51
N GLN A 61 -2.29 -3.10 18.21
CA GLN A 61 -1.91 -4.18 17.29
C GLN A 61 -0.39 -4.42 17.23
N VAL A 62 0.41 -3.34 17.29
CA VAL A 62 1.88 -3.43 17.31
C VAL A 62 2.38 -4.09 18.59
N LEU A 63 1.84 -3.70 19.75
CA LEU A 63 2.37 -4.14 21.05
C LEU A 63 1.80 -5.49 21.51
N HIS A 64 0.60 -5.86 21.06
CA HIS A 64 -0.15 -7.02 21.54
C HIS A 64 0.65 -8.34 21.67
N PRO A 65 1.49 -8.75 20.70
CA PRO A 65 2.22 -10.03 20.79
C PRO A 65 3.25 -10.11 21.92
N PHE A 66 3.69 -8.97 22.45
CA PHE A 66 4.71 -8.87 23.50
C PHE A 66 4.27 -7.90 24.61
N LEU A 67 2.95 -7.72 24.76
CA LEU A 67 2.37 -6.84 25.75
C LEU A 67 2.47 -7.50 27.13
N ASP A 68 3.53 -7.17 27.88
CA ASP A 68 3.68 -7.57 29.28
C ASP A 68 3.73 -6.32 30.17
N LEU A 69 2.56 -5.91 30.64
CA LEU A 69 2.39 -4.76 31.53
C LEU A 69 3.12 -4.92 32.87
N SER A 70 3.42 -6.15 33.29
CA SER A 70 4.09 -6.42 34.57
C SER A 70 5.54 -5.90 34.58
N THR A 71 6.17 -5.80 33.41
CA THR A 71 7.54 -5.28 33.23
C THR A 71 7.65 -3.76 33.37
N LEU A 72 6.52 -3.04 33.31
CA LEU A 72 6.49 -1.58 33.31
C LEU A 72 6.40 -0.99 34.72
N SER A 73 7.03 0.17 34.91
CA SER A 73 6.84 1.03 36.09
C SER A 73 5.39 1.55 36.16
N GLY A 74 4.86 1.78 37.36
CA GLY A 74 3.45 2.16 37.61
C GLY A 74 2.88 3.19 36.62
N ALA A 75 3.44 4.40 36.56
CA ALA A 75 2.90 5.44 35.67
C ALA A 75 2.87 5.06 34.17
N ARG A 76 3.79 4.20 33.70
CA ARG A 76 3.82 3.72 32.32
C ARG A 76 2.83 2.59 32.08
N ARG A 77 2.65 1.71 33.07
CA ARG A 77 1.60 0.69 33.08
C ARG A 77 0.23 1.34 33.05
N ASP A 78 -0.04 2.25 33.98
CA ASP A 78 -1.32 2.94 34.11
C ASP A 78 -1.69 3.67 32.80
N ALA A 79 -0.70 4.28 32.13
CA ALA A 79 -0.93 4.94 30.85
C ALA A 79 -1.39 3.95 29.75
N LEU A 80 -0.78 2.77 29.63
CA LEU A 80 -1.22 1.76 28.66
C LEU A 80 -2.55 1.12 29.06
N GLU A 81 -2.80 0.90 30.35
CA GLU A 81 -4.08 0.39 30.81
C GLU A 81 -5.24 1.32 30.47
N VAL A 82 -5.08 2.63 30.67
CA VAL A 82 -6.10 3.63 30.28
C VAL A 82 -6.27 3.68 28.76
N VAL A 83 -5.17 3.71 28.00
CA VAL A 83 -5.22 3.79 26.53
C VAL A 83 -5.84 2.54 25.89
N PHE A 84 -5.61 1.36 26.47
CA PHE A 84 -6.19 0.11 26.00
C PHE A 84 -7.56 -0.22 26.63
N GLY A 85 -8.12 0.69 27.43
CA GLY A 85 -9.44 0.51 28.04
C GLY A 85 -9.50 -0.60 29.09
N LEU A 86 -8.36 -0.95 29.69
CA LEU A 86 -8.26 -1.92 30.79
C LEU A 86 -8.55 -1.28 32.16
N SER A 87 -8.35 0.04 32.25
CA SER A 87 -8.60 0.85 33.45
C SER A 87 -9.25 2.17 33.07
N ASP A 88 -10.14 2.68 33.93
CA ASP A 88 -10.67 4.04 33.77
C ASP A 88 -9.62 5.09 34.15
N GLY A 89 -9.60 6.23 33.46
CA GLY A 89 -8.68 7.31 33.79
C GLY A 89 -8.72 8.48 32.81
N ALA A 90 -8.03 9.56 33.17
CA ALA A 90 -7.80 10.67 32.25
C ALA A 90 -6.86 10.23 31.13
N ALA A 91 -7.11 10.72 29.91
CA ALA A 91 -6.25 10.41 28.76
C ALA A 91 -4.80 10.78 29.06
N PRO A 92 -3.87 9.80 29.06
CA PRO A 92 -2.48 10.06 29.41
C PRO A 92 -1.81 10.87 28.31
N PRO A 93 -0.76 11.63 28.64
CA PRO A 93 -0.03 12.38 27.63
C PRO A 93 0.73 11.42 26.71
N VAL A 94 0.73 11.70 25.39
CA VAL A 94 1.31 10.86 24.33
C VAL A 94 2.77 10.45 24.62
N HIS A 95 3.57 11.34 25.21
CA HIS A 95 4.96 11.03 25.55
C HIS A 95 5.09 9.89 26.58
N LEU A 96 4.15 9.77 27.52
CA LEU A 96 4.18 8.72 28.55
C LEU A 96 3.82 7.37 27.94
N VAL A 97 2.83 7.34 27.04
CA VAL A 97 2.48 6.18 26.21
C VAL A 97 3.67 5.76 25.36
N GLY A 98 4.37 6.72 24.76
CA GLY A 98 5.57 6.47 23.96
C GLY A 98 6.75 5.91 24.77
N LEU A 99 6.95 6.36 26.02
CA LEU A 99 7.94 5.77 26.91
C LEU A 99 7.57 4.32 27.29
N ALA A 100 6.30 4.06 27.59
CA ALA A 100 5.82 2.71 27.89
C ALA A 100 6.03 1.75 26.71
N ALA A 101 5.67 2.20 25.49
CA ALA A 101 5.90 1.43 24.26
C ALA A 101 7.40 1.18 24.00
N LEU A 102 8.25 2.19 24.21
CA LEU A 102 9.70 2.06 24.07
C LEU A 102 10.28 1.05 25.05
N ASP A 103 9.85 1.06 26.32
CA ASP A 103 10.29 0.11 27.34
C ASP A 103 9.92 -1.34 26.97
N LEU A 104 8.67 -1.57 26.52
CA LEU A 104 8.21 -2.87 26.04
C LEU A 104 9.04 -3.36 24.84
N MET A 105 9.21 -2.51 23.82
CA MET A 105 9.99 -2.88 22.64
C MET A 105 11.47 -3.11 22.97
N SER A 106 12.06 -2.32 23.86
CA SER A 106 13.47 -2.49 24.26
C SER A 106 13.69 -3.77 25.05
N THR A 107 12.69 -4.21 25.82
CA THR A 107 12.73 -5.44 26.61
C THR A 107 12.51 -6.68 25.74
N ALA A 108 11.45 -6.68 24.92
CA ALA A 108 11.10 -7.82 24.07
C ALA A 108 11.98 -7.92 22.82
N LYS A 109 12.62 -6.82 22.40
CA LYS A 109 13.42 -6.70 21.17
C LYS A 109 12.73 -7.28 19.91
N PRO A 110 11.46 -6.93 19.65
CA PRO A 110 10.72 -7.51 18.54
C PRO A 110 11.22 -6.97 17.20
N VAL A 111 10.94 -7.71 16.13
CA VAL A 111 10.94 -7.19 14.76
C VAL A 111 9.50 -6.88 14.38
N VAL A 112 9.15 -5.59 14.32
CA VAL A 112 7.82 -5.11 13.97
C VAL A 112 7.85 -4.53 12.56
N LEU A 113 6.91 -4.99 11.74
CA LEU A 113 6.71 -4.57 10.37
C LEU A 113 5.33 -3.92 10.28
N VAL A 114 5.26 -2.66 9.85
CA VAL A 114 4.00 -1.92 9.69
C VAL A 114 3.77 -1.64 8.22
N ASP A 115 2.85 -2.34 7.58
CA ASP A 115 2.42 -2.05 6.22
C ASP A 115 1.35 -0.96 6.22
N ASP A 116 1.34 -0.13 5.18
CA ASP A 116 0.45 1.01 5.03
C ASP A 116 0.29 1.89 6.28
N ALA A 117 1.41 2.29 6.90
CA ALA A 117 1.46 3.04 8.16
C ALA A 117 0.68 4.37 8.15
N HIS A 118 0.43 4.95 6.97
CA HIS A 118 -0.41 6.13 6.78
C HIS A 118 -1.91 5.92 7.03
N TRP A 119 -2.36 4.66 7.16
CA TRP A 119 -3.71 4.30 7.57
C TRP A 119 -3.85 4.07 9.07
N LEU A 120 -2.74 4.00 9.82
CA LEU A 120 -2.83 3.98 11.28
C LEU A 120 -3.48 5.26 11.81
N ASP A 121 -4.09 5.17 12.99
CA ASP A 121 -4.62 6.34 13.67
C ASP A 121 -3.50 7.32 14.07
N GLN A 122 -3.84 8.61 14.16
CA GLN A 122 -2.87 9.68 14.41
C GLN A 122 -2.11 9.49 15.73
N ALA A 123 -2.79 9.03 16.79
CA ALA A 123 -2.17 8.84 18.10
C ALA A 123 -1.12 7.72 18.07
N SER A 124 -1.41 6.62 17.38
CA SER A 124 -0.45 5.54 17.11
C SER A 124 0.74 6.03 16.27
N GLN A 125 0.50 6.85 15.24
CA GLN A 125 1.58 7.42 14.43
C GLN A 125 2.50 8.31 15.27
N ASP A 126 1.95 9.14 16.16
CA ASP A 126 2.73 10.03 17.02
C ASP A 126 3.62 9.24 17.99
N VAL A 127 3.06 8.19 18.60
CA VAL A 127 3.79 7.27 19.48
C VAL A 127 4.87 6.50 18.73
N LEU A 128 4.52 5.87 17.61
CA LEU A 128 5.48 5.08 16.82
C LEU A 128 6.60 5.95 16.26
N GLY A 129 6.30 7.18 15.83
CA GLY A 129 7.32 8.14 15.43
C GLY A 129 8.26 8.52 16.58
N PHE A 130 7.73 8.69 17.80
CA PHE A 130 8.55 8.91 18.99
C PHE A 130 9.48 7.73 19.29
N VAL A 131 8.94 6.51 19.28
CA VAL A 131 9.65 5.27 19.54
C VAL A 131 10.72 5.02 18.48
N ALA A 132 10.38 5.16 17.20
CA ALA A 132 11.26 4.90 16.08
C ALA A 132 12.58 5.71 16.13
N ARG A 133 12.53 6.93 16.67
CA ARG A 133 13.71 7.78 16.84
C ARG A 133 14.64 7.35 17.97
N ARG A 134 14.15 6.54 18.91
CA ARG A 134 14.84 6.17 20.15
C ARG A 134 15.07 4.67 20.29
N LEU A 135 14.58 3.88 19.34
CA LEU A 135 14.61 2.43 19.38
C LEU A 135 16.06 1.93 19.30
N SER A 136 16.42 1.02 20.21
CA SER A 136 17.71 0.33 20.19
C SER A 136 17.50 -1.16 20.49
N GLY A 137 18.17 -2.04 19.75
CA GLY A 137 18.07 -3.50 19.91
C GLY A 137 16.80 -4.15 19.36
N ALA A 138 15.69 -3.43 19.23
CA ALA A 138 14.48 -3.85 18.52
C ALA A 138 14.44 -3.27 17.10
N THR A 139 13.63 -3.85 16.22
CA THR A 139 13.47 -3.39 14.83
C THR A 139 12.05 -2.90 14.57
N LEU A 140 11.89 -1.72 13.97
CA LEU A 140 10.62 -1.20 13.48
C LEU A 140 10.76 -0.73 12.03
N ILE A 141 10.10 -1.43 11.10
CA ILE A 141 10.09 -1.09 9.68
C ILE A 141 8.66 -0.70 9.32
N ALA A 142 8.45 0.51 8.84
CA ALA A 142 7.12 0.98 8.45
C ALA A 142 7.07 1.41 6.98
N ALA A 143 6.15 0.82 6.23
CA ALA A 143 5.89 1.17 4.83
C ALA A 143 4.80 2.24 4.73
N ALA A 144 5.04 3.28 3.93
CA ALA A 144 4.11 4.37 3.73
C ALA A 144 4.17 4.91 2.30
N ARG A 145 3.14 5.67 1.90
CA ARG A 145 3.12 6.35 0.60
C ARG A 145 3.95 7.63 0.61
N ILE A 146 3.99 8.31 1.75
CA ILE A 146 4.71 9.56 1.95
C ILE A 146 5.70 9.42 3.11
N PRO A 147 6.79 10.21 3.12
CA PRO A 147 7.66 10.28 4.28
C PRO A 147 6.85 10.68 5.52
N MET A 148 7.03 9.94 6.59
CA MET A 148 6.45 10.20 7.90
C MET A 148 7.54 10.08 8.98
N PHE A 149 7.19 10.06 10.26
CA PHE A 149 8.12 9.91 11.39
C PHE A 149 9.43 10.70 11.24
N ALA A 150 9.34 12.03 11.24
CA ALA A 150 10.50 12.91 11.05
C ALA A 150 11.70 12.49 11.91
N GLY A 151 12.89 12.43 11.30
CA GLY A 151 14.14 11.98 11.93
C GLY A 151 14.41 10.47 11.83
N VAL A 152 13.48 9.67 11.29
CA VAL A 152 13.72 8.25 10.97
C VAL A 152 14.29 8.13 9.56
N PRO A 153 15.35 7.33 9.33
CA PRO A 153 15.87 7.08 8.00
C PRO A 153 14.80 6.52 7.05
N ALA A 154 14.82 6.96 5.79
CA ALA A 154 13.89 6.48 4.76
C ALA A 154 14.65 5.76 3.62
N LEU A 155 14.07 4.65 3.18
CA LEU A 155 14.41 3.91 1.97
C LEU A 155 13.28 4.15 0.96
N THR A 156 13.58 4.86 -0.11
CA THR A 156 12.65 5.03 -1.24
C THR A 156 12.69 3.79 -2.13
N VAL A 157 11.53 3.18 -2.36
CA VAL A 157 11.36 2.06 -3.28
C VAL A 157 11.00 2.61 -4.64
N GLU A 158 11.95 2.54 -5.55
CA GLU A 158 11.76 2.95 -6.93
C GLU A 158 11.02 1.88 -7.74
N PRO A 159 10.41 2.24 -8.89
CA PRO A 159 9.94 1.26 -9.86
C PRO A 159 11.04 0.23 -10.22
N LEU A 160 10.64 -1.00 -10.53
CA LEU A 160 11.58 -2.04 -10.96
C LEU A 160 12.34 -1.58 -12.21
N ALA A 161 13.63 -1.94 -12.27
CA ALA A 161 14.41 -1.78 -13.49
C ALA A 161 13.77 -2.60 -14.64
N PRO A 162 13.89 -2.15 -15.90
CA PRO A 162 13.21 -2.80 -17.02
C PRO A 162 13.49 -4.30 -17.15
N ASP A 163 14.72 -4.73 -16.90
CA ASP A 163 15.15 -6.13 -16.92
C ASP A 163 14.52 -6.98 -15.80
N ALA A 164 14.41 -6.42 -14.60
CA ALA A 164 13.69 -7.04 -13.48
C ALA A 164 12.18 -7.11 -13.73
N ALA A 165 11.60 -6.05 -14.31
CA ALA A 165 10.19 -6.02 -14.71
C ALA A 165 9.89 -7.07 -15.79
N ASP A 166 10.74 -7.18 -16.81
CA ASP A 166 10.64 -8.22 -17.85
C ASP A 166 10.75 -9.61 -17.25
N THR A 167 11.65 -9.82 -16.29
CA THR A 167 11.81 -11.11 -15.59
C THR A 167 10.58 -11.46 -14.75
N LEU A 168 9.96 -10.48 -14.08
CA LEU A 168 8.74 -10.64 -13.31
C LEU A 168 7.54 -10.98 -14.21
N LEU A 169 7.42 -10.30 -15.36
CA LEU A 169 6.33 -10.47 -16.33
C LEU A 169 6.50 -11.74 -17.19
N CYS A 170 7.74 -12.16 -17.45
CA CYS A 170 8.09 -13.38 -18.18
C CYS A 170 8.92 -14.34 -17.30
N PRO A 171 8.34 -14.91 -16.24
CA PRO A 171 9.05 -15.88 -15.41
C PRO A 171 9.48 -17.07 -16.26
N ALA A 172 10.71 -17.56 -16.06
CA ALA A 172 11.32 -18.62 -16.86
C ALA A 172 10.46 -19.91 -16.99
N ARG A 173 9.50 -20.13 -16.09
CA ARG A 173 8.51 -21.24 -16.14
C ARG A 173 7.51 -21.13 -17.31
N LEU A 174 7.43 -19.99 -17.99
CA LEU A 174 6.60 -19.77 -19.19
C LEU A 174 7.41 -19.76 -20.50
N ARG A 175 8.73 -20.01 -20.45
CA ARG A 175 9.56 -20.17 -21.65
C ARG A 175 9.33 -21.56 -22.26
N ALA A 176 8.23 -21.74 -22.96
CA ALA A 176 8.21 -22.71 -24.06
C ALA A 176 9.23 -22.25 -25.11
N PRO A 177 10.05 -23.15 -25.70
CA PRO A 177 11.04 -22.75 -26.69
C PRO A 177 10.31 -22.26 -27.94
N ARG A 178 10.32 -20.94 -28.19
CA ARG A 178 9.95 -20.41 -29.50
C ARG A 178 11.08 -20.74 -30.48
N ALA A 179 10.76 -21.55 -31.49
CA ALA A 179 11.56 -21.63 -32.70
C ALA A 179 11.75 -20.21 -33.25
N ALA A 180 12.97 -19.93 -33.69
CA ALA A 180 13.45 -18.61 -34.07
C ALA A 180 12.56 -17.95 -35.13
N ASP A 181 12.06 -16.75 -34.83
CA ASP A 181 11.92 -15.73 -35.84
C ASP A 181 12.56 -14.44 -35.33
N ARG A 182 13.67 -14.08 -35.97
CA ARG A 182 14.40 -12.83 -35.74
C ARG A 182 13.87 -11.83 -36.75
N ARG A 183 12.89 -11.02 -36.36
CA ARG A 183 12.63 -9.69 -36.93
C ARG A 183 11.59 -8.93 -36.11
N ALA A 184 11.80 -7.62 -36.04
CA ALA A 184 10.99 -6.57 -35.41
C ALA A 184 11.18 -6.38 -33.90
N GLY A 185 11.69 -5.18 -33.57
CA GLY A 185 12.06 -4.75 -32.22
C GLY A 185 10.90 -4.63 -31.26
N SER A 186 11.24 -4.77 -29.98
CA SER A 186 10.34 -4.66 -28.83
C SER A 186 9.53 -3.35 -28.83
N PRO A 187 8.20 -3.43 -28.80
CA PRO A 187 7.35 -2.32 -28.40
C PRO A 187 6.58 -2.73 -27.14
N CYS A 188 7.21 -2.61 -25.96
CA CYS A 188 6.48 -2.73 -24.71
C CYS A 188 5.81 -1.38 -24.43
N ALA A 189 4.50 -1.35 -24.64
CA ALA A 189 3.67 -0.16 -24.65
C ALA A 189 3.60 0.55 -23.28
N THR A 190 3.45 1.86 -23.37
CA THR A 190 3.21 2.83 -22.28
C THR A 190 1.93 2.48 -21.51
N TRP A 191 2.02 2.43 -20.18
CA TRP A 191 0.89 2.22 -19.28
C TRP A 191 0.24 3.55 -18.88
N THR A 192 -1.08 3.64 -19.01
CA THR A 192 -1.90 4.64 -18.31
C THR A 192 -3.10 3.94 -17.70
N SER A 193 -3.17 3.93 -16.37
CA SER A 193 -4.31 3.43 -15.61
C SER A 193 -5.51 4.37 -15.78
N ALA A 194 -6.50 3.98 -16.59
CA ALA A 194 -7.79 4.66 -16.66
C ALA A 194 -8.74 4.08 -15.61
N ALA A 195 -8.65 4.57 -14.37
CA ALA A 195 -9.68 4.39 -13.35
C ALA A 195 -10.33 5.75 -13.05
N ALA A 196 -11.66 5.72 -12.94
CA ALA A 196 -12.57 6.81 -12.56
C ALA A 196 -13.04 7.79 -13.67
N ALA A 197 -14.02 7.35 -14.47
CA ALA A 197 -15.04 8.24 -15.01
C ALA A 197 -16.35 8.06 -14.21
N ARG A 198 -16.45 8.70 -13.03
CA ARG A 198 -17.73 8.84 -12.33
C ARG A 198 -18.58 9.87 -13.07
N SER A 199 -19.69 9.44 -13.65
CA SER A 199 -20.75 10.32 -14.15
C SER A 199 -21.56 10.87 -12.97
N GLY A 200 -21.23 12.09 -12.53
CA GLY A 200 -22.12 12.88 -11.66
C GLY A 200 -23.24 13.50 -12.50
N ARG A 201 -24.47 12.94 -12.42
CA ARG A 201 -25.70 13.65 -12.76
C ARG A 201 -26.31 14.18 -11.47
N GLY A 202 -26.74 15.44 -11.52
CA GLY A 202 -26.90 16.29 -10.36
C GLY A 202 -28.02 15.92 -9.40
N GLN A 203 -27.74 16.08 -8.12
CA GLN A 203 -28.71 16.52 -7.14
C GLN A 203 -28.35 17.95 -6.74
N ARG A 204 -29.16 18.91 -7.21
CA ARG A 204 -29.13 20.28 -6.71
C ARG A 204 -29.79 20.27 -5.34
N GLY A 205 -29.03 20.57 -4.29
CA GLY A 205 -29.59 20.80 -2.97
C GLY A 205 -28.56 20.88 -1.86
N ARG A 206 -28.19 22.12 -1.49
CA ARG A 206 -27.52 22.56 -0.24
C ARG A 206 -26.02 22.32 -0.11
N GLY A 207 -25.27 23.38 -0.44
CA GLY A 207 -24.11 23.91 0.27
C GLY A 207 -23.09 22.92 0.84
N SER A 208 -22.16 22.45 0.00
CA SER A 208 -20.78 22.18 0.44
C SER A 208 -19.86 23.06 -0.40
N GLN A 209 -19.11 23.95 0.25
CA GLN A 209 -18.00 24.61 -0.42
C GLN A 209 -16.95 23.53 -0.75
N LEU A 210 -16.99 23.01 -1.97
CA LEU A 210 -15.88 22.26 -2.54
C LEU A 210 -14.71 23.25 -2.63
N ALA A 211 -13.53 22.84 -2.16
CA ALA A 211 -12.31 23.62 -2.32
C ALA A 211 -12.11 23.96 -3.81
N ASP A 212 -11.58 25.16 -4.09
CA ASP A 212 -11.25 25.54 -5.46
C ASP A 212 -10.34 24.47 -6.09
N GLY A 213 -10.71 24.05 -7.31
CA GLY A 213 -9.94 23.10 -8.08
C GLY A 213 -8.53 23.62 -8.37
N GLU A 214 -7.59 22.71 -8.54
CA GLU A 214 -6.19 23.06 -8.80
C GLU A 214 -6.02 23.51 -10.28
N HIS A 215 -6.01 24.84 -10.48
CA HIS A 215 -6.12 25.51 -11.79
C HIS A 215 -5.12 25.06 -12.87
N ARG A 216 -3.93 24.57 -12.48
CA ARG A 216 -2.95 24.00 -13.43
C ARG A 216 -3.50 22.80 -14.22
N TYR A 217 -4.57 22.16 -13.74
CA TYR A 217 -5.19 21.00 -14.40
C TYR A 217 -6.45 21.33 -15.19
N ASP A 218 -6.95 22.57 -15.19
CA ASP A 218 -8.18 22.99 -15.91
C ASP A 218 -8.17 22.64 -17.40
N GLY A 219 -6.98 22.63 -18.02
CA GLY A 219 -6.80 22.20 -19.41
C GLY A 219 -7.03 20.70 -19.61
N PHE A 220 -6.57 19.86 -18.67
CA PHE A 220 -6.80 18.42 -18.70
C PHE A 220 -8.23 18.07 -18.30
N GLU A 221 -8.81 18.76 -17.32
CA GLU A 221 -10.21 18.57 -16.94
C GLU A 221 -11.15 18.83 -18.11
N ARG A 222 -10.97 19.94 -18.84
CA ARG A 222 -11.75 20.22 -20.06
C ARG A 222 -11.59 19.14 -21.12
N LYS A 223 -10.38 18.59 -21.28
CA LYS A 223 -10.16 17.48 -22.22
C LYS A 223 -10.87 16.21 -21.78
N LEU A 224 -10.80 15.85 -20.49
CA LEU A 224 -11.43 14.64 -19.94
C LEU A 224 -12.96 14.74 -19.90
N GLN A 225 -13.52 15.94 -19.68
CA GLN A 225 -14.97 16.21 -19.74
C GLN A 225 -15.57 15.85 -21.10
N ASN A 226 -14.81 15.99 -22.19
CA ASN A 226 -15.22 15.60 -23.53
C ASN A 226 -15.18 14.08 -23.78
N ARG A 227 -14.82 13.28 -22.76
CA ARG A 227 -14.79 11.80 -22.79
C ARG A 227 -14.02 11.27 -24.01
N PRO A 228 -12.73 11.64 -24.18
CA PRO A 228 -11.93 11.23 -25.33
C PRO A 228 -11.87 9.71 -25.43
N VAL A 229 -11.77 9.20 -26.65
CA VAL A 229 -11.71 7.76 -26.92
C VAL A 229 -10.31 7.21 -26.66
N ILE A 230 -10.26 5.92 -26.32
CA ILE A 230 -9.05 5.12 -26.13
C ILE A 230 -8.84 4.28 -27.39
N SER A 231 -7.85 4.63 -28.20
CA SER A 231 -7.58 3.99 -29.50
C SER A 231 -6.53 2.88 -29.44
N VAL A 232 -5.79 2.76 -28.33
CA VAL A 232 -4.82 1.68 -28.10
C VAL A 232 -5.53 0.36 -27.76
N PRO A 233 -4.88 -0.81 -27.95
CA PRO A 233 -5.40 -2.08 -27.47
C PRO A 233 -5.74 -2.01 -25.97
N ALA A 234 -6.91 -2.52 -25.61
CA ALA A 234 -7.41 -2.44 -24.24
C ALA A 234 -8.18 -3.71 -23.85
N ILE A 235 -7.95 -4.15 -22.62
CA ILE A 235 -8.78 -5.15 -21.95
C ILE A 235 -9.35 -4.50 -20.69
N THR A 236 -10.68 -4.45 -20.58
CA THR A 236 -11.34 -4.05 -19.33
C THR A 236 -11.70 -5.29 -18.52
N ILE A 237 -11.61 -5.19 -17.20
CA ILE A 237 -11.95 -6.27 -16.28
C ILE A 237 -13.00 -5.76 -15.30
N ALA A 238 -14.11 -6.48 -15.18
CA ALA A 238 -15.16 -6.22 -14.21
C ALA A 238 -15.38 -7.42 -13.29
N SER A 239 -16.06 -7.18 -12.18
CA SER A 239 -16.31 -8.13 -11.10
C SER A 239 -17.77 -8.05 -10.60
N ASP A 240 -18.14 -8.92 -9.66
CA ASP A 240 -19.44 -8.85 -8.98
C ASP A 240 -19.65 -7.51 -8.25
N PHE A 241 -18.57 -6.88 -7.78
CA PHE A 241 -18.60 -5.58 -7.15
C PHE A 241 -19.19 -4.48 -8.05
N ASP A 242 -19.02 -4.60 -9.37
CA ASP A 242 -19.46 -3.58 -10.33
C ASP A 242 -20.98 -3.60 -10.58
N GLY A 243 -21.68 -4.62 -10.06
CA GLY A 243 -23.14 -4.71 -10.08
C GLY A 243 -23.72 -4.51 -11.48
N PRO A 244 -24.68 -3.58 -11.69
CA PRO A 244 -25.26 -3.32 -13.01
C PRO A 244 -24.24 -2.90 -14.10
N ASN A 245 -23.10 -2.35 -13.70
CA ASN A 245 -22.05 -1.90 -14.63
C ASN A 245 -21.10 -3.02 -15.06
N LYS A 246 -21.23 -4.21 -14.46
CA LYS A 246 -20.38 -5.38 -14.70
C LYS A 246 -20.29 -5.80 -16.17
N SER A 247 -21.29 -5.50 -16.98
CA SER A 247 -21.32 -5.82 -18.42
C SER A 247 -20.38 -4.95 -19.29
N GLY A 248 -19.93 -3.81 -18.75
CA GLY A 248 -19.12 -2.83 -19.48
C GLY A 248 -19.83 -2.12 -20.65
N ALA A 249 -21.12 -2.36 -20.87
CA ALA A 249 -21.88 -1.76 -21.97
C ALA A 249 -21.87 -0.22 -21.92
N GLY A 250 -21.89 0.37 -20.71
CA GLY A 250 -21.93 1.82 -20.50
C GLY A 250 -20.65 2.57 -20.90
N TYR A 251 -19.54 1.86 -21.16
CA TYR A 251 -18.27 2.46 -21.57
C TYR A 251 -17.65 1.80 -22.80
N ARG A 252 -18.30 0.80 -23.41
CA ARG A 252 -17.78 0.10 -24.59
C ARG A 252 -17.44 1.07 -25.72
N ASP A 253 -18.29 2.06 -25.95
CA ASP A 253 -18.14 3.05 -27.02
C ASP A 253 -16.90 3.96 -26.87
N ARG A 254 -16.22 3.94 -25.71
CA ARG A 254 -15.01 4.71 -25.47
C ARG A 254 -13.75 4.05 -26.05
N PHE A 255 -13.79 2.76 -26.37
CA PHE A 255 -12.63 2.02 -26.86
C PHE A 255 -12.74 1.78 -28.36
N THR A 256 -11.95 2.48 -29.15
CA THR A 256 -11.99 2.42 -30.62
C THR A 256 -10.91 1.52 -31.23
N GLY A 257 -9.92 1.13 -30.43
CA GLY A 257 -8.90 0.13 -30.79
C GLY A 257 -9.36 -1.31 -30.62
N ARG A 258 -8.41 -2.26 -30.69
CA ARG A 258 -8.63 -3.66 -30.30
C ARG A 258 -9.13 -3.70 -28.85
N TYR A 259 -10.26 -4.35 -28.61
CA TYR A 259 -10.91 -4.31 -27.31
C TYR A 259 -11.44 -5.68 -26.89
N GLU A 260 -11.18 -6.03 -25.63
CA GLU A 260 -11.77 -7.18 -24.96
C GLU A 260 -12.38 -6.72 -23.61
N HIS A 261 -13.43 -7.41 -23.16
CA HIS A 261 -14.02 -7.20 -21.85
C HIS A 261 -14.10 -8.54 -21.13
N ARG A 262 -13.54 -8.61 -19.91
CA ARG A 262 -13.50 -9.80 -19.07
C ARG A 262 -14.28 -9.57 -17.80
N ILE A 263 -15.03 -10.58 -17.41
CA ILE A 263 -15.83 -10.57 -16.19
C ILE A 263 -15.30 -11.68 -15.28
N LEU A 264 -14.99 -11.33 -14.04
CA LEU A 264 -14.49 -12.25 -13.03
C LEU A 264 -15.49 -12.33 -11.88
N ASP A 265 -16.08 -13.51 -11.70
CA ASP A 265 -17.06 -13.76 -10.64
C ASP A 265 -16.36 -14.16 -9.34
N GLY A 266 -17.00 -13.89 -8.21
CA GLY A 266 -16.54 -14.27 -6.87
C GLY A 266 -15.43 -13.38 -6.28
N ILE A 267 -15.17 -12.21 -6.89
CA ILE A 267 -14.16 -11.26 -6.41
C ILE A 267 -14.75 -9.85 -6.27
N GLY A 268 -14.11 -9.06 -5.41
CA GLY A 268 -14.40 -7.66 -5.15
C GLY A 268 -13.68 -6.68 -6.07
N HIS A 269 -13.47 -5.47 -5.56
CA HIS A 269 -13.00 -4.34 -6.37
C HIS A 269 -11.51 -4.43 -6.75
N ASN A 270 -10.68 -5.14 -5.97
CA ASN A 270 -9.22 -5.13 -6.15
C ASN A 270 -8.75 -6.36 -6.93
N VAL A 271 -9.09 -6.41 -8.22
CA VAL A 271 -8.77 -7.53 -9.12
C VAL A 271 -7.30 -7.99 -9.06
N PRO A 272 -6.28 -7.11 -9.04
CA PRO A 272 -4.88 -7.55 -8.90
C PRO A 272 -4.58 -8.32 -7.61
N GLN A 273 -5.26 -7.99 -6.51
CA GLN A 273 -5.07 -8.65 -5.21
C GLN A 273 -5.92 -9.92 -5.09
N GLU A 274 -7.15 -9.89 -5.61
CA GLU A 274 -8.14 -10.95 -5.40
C GLU A 274 -8.08 -12.04 -6.48
N ALA A 275 -7.66 -11.71 -7.71
CA ALA A 275 -7.49 -12.64 -8.81
C ALA A 275 -6.17 -12.38 -9.59
N PRO A 276 -5.00 -12.52 -8.92
CA PRO A 276 -3.70 -12.15 -9.49
C PRO A 276 -3.37 -12.89 -10.78
N GLU A 277 -3.78 -14.16 -10.93
CA GLU A 277 -3.55 -14.95 -12.14
C GLU A 277 -4.38 -14.45 -13.33
N ALA A 278 -5.66 -14.16 -13.11
CA ALA A 278 -6.55 -13.65 -14.14
C ALA A 278 -6.13 -12.25 -14.59
N PHE A 279 -5.73 -11.40 -13.63
CA PHE A 279 -5.17 -10.09 -13.89
C PHE A 279 -3.88 -10.18 -14.74
N THR A 280 -2.92 -11.02 -14.33
CA THR A 280 -1.67 -11.23 -15.06
C THR A 280 -1.92 -11.70 -16.49
N ARG A 281 -2.89 -12.60 -16.69
CA ARG A 281 -3.26 -13.09 -18.02
C ARG A 281 -3.82 -11.96 -18.89
N ALA A 282 -4.66 -11.09 -18.36
CA ALA A 282 -5.18 -9.92 -19.10
C ALA A 282 -4.06 -8.94 -19.50
N VAL A 283 -3.08 -8.72 -18.61
CA VAL A 283 -1.88 -7.92 -18.92
C VAL A 283 -1.07 -8.54 -20.07
N LEU A 284 -0.93 -9.86 -20.12
CA LEU A 284 -0.23 -10.52 -21.21
C LEU A 284 -1.01 -10.49 -22.52
N ASP A 285 -2.33 -10.66 -22.46
CA ASP A 285 -3.17 -10.76 -23.66
C ASP A 285 -3.37 -9.42 -24.36
N VAL A 286 -3.39 -8.29 -23.63
CA VAL A 286 -3.56 -6.96 -24.26
C VAL A 286 -2.38 -6.59 -25.18
N SER A 287 -1.22 -7.22 -24.96
CA SER A 287 0.00 -7.03 -25.76
C SER A 287 0.08 -7.90 -27.02
N ARG A 288 -0.86 -8.84 -27.20
CA ARG A 288 -0.96 -9.73 -28.38
C ARG A 288 -1.89 -9.14 -29.42
#